data_AF-A0A5C4LXG4-F1
#
_entry.id   AF-A0A5C4LXG4-F1
#
_cell.length_a   1.000
_cell.length_b   1.000
_cell.length_c   1.000
_cell.angle_alpha   90.00
_cell.angle_beta   90.00
_cell.angle_gamma   90.00
#
_symmetry.space_group_name_H-M   'P 1'
#
loop_
_entity.id
_entity.type
_entity.pdbx_description
1 polymer ?
#
loop_
_entity_poly.entity_id
_entity_poly.type
_entity_poly.pdbx_seq_one_letter_code
_entity_poly.pdbx_strand_id
1 'polypeptide(L)'
;MVVGRIDGHEKAVGVATPAEALAQMLDWLRTDANAAFVWYLREDWPEPVTLIGRPASGVVGETRRSAHLFHVRPGVALHGSITARCGTELSLTDIEWLRLGAGMPCECCLVTGARHELGRMGR
;
A
#
# COMPACT_ATOMS: atom_id res chain seq x y z
N MET A 1 -13.32 -7.92 -4.45
CA MET A 1 -13.58 -7.35 -5.79
C MET A 1 -12.75 -6.09 -5.93
N VAL A 2 -12.13 -5.88 -7.08
CA VAL A 2 -11.37 -4.69 -7.45
C VAL A 2 -12.07 -4.06 -8.65
N VAL A 3 -12.29 -2.74 -8.64
CA VAL A 3 -12.98 -2.02 -9.71
C VAL A 3 -12.16 -0.79 -10.11
N GLY A 4 -12.15 -0.46 -11.39
CA GLY A 4 -11.80 0.89 -11.86
C GLY A 4 -11.60 0.96 -13.36
N ARG A 5 -10.92 2.01 -13.84
CA ARG A 5 -10.86 2.37 -15.26
C ARG A 5 -9.45 2.23 -15.82
N ILE A 6 -9.29 1.35 -16.82
CA ILE A 6 -8.02 1.07 -17.52
C ILE A 6 -8.25 1.28 -19.01
N ASP A 7 -7.37 2.04 -19.67
CA ASP A 7 -7.47 2.35 -21.10
C ASP A 7 -8.83 2.98 -21.46
N GLY A 8 -9.42 3.75 -20.54
CA GLY A 8 -10.75 4.34 -20.71
C GLY A 8 -11.93 3.38 -20.48
N HIS A 9 -11.69 2.10 -20.19
CA HIS A 9 -12.72 1.09 -19.97
C HIS A 9 -12.87 0.71 -18.49
N GLU A 10 -14.11 0.59 -18.01
CA GLU A 10 -14.37 0.05 -16.67
C GLU A 10 -14.11 -1.46 -16.63
N LYS A 11 -13.36 -1.93 -15.62
CA LYS A 11 -13.15 -3.35 -15.35
C LYS A 11 -13.43 -3.65 -13.87
N ALA A 12 -13.99 -4.83 -13.63
CA ALA A 12 -14.21 -5.39 -12.30
C ALA A 12 -13.65 -6.81 -12.22
N VAL A 13 -12.86 -7.10 -11.19
CA VAL A 13 -12.22 -8.41 -10.97
C VAL A 13 -12.55 -8.93 -9.58
N GLY A 14 -13.07 -10.16 -9.50
CA GLY A 14 -13.20 -10.90 -8.25
C GLY A 14 -11.83 -11.34 -7.75
N VAL A 15 -11.52 -11.07 -6.48
CA VAL A 15 -10.27 -11.45 -5.82
C VAL A 15 -10.61 -11.99 -4.44
N ALA A 16 -9.87 -13.00 -3.98
CA ALA A 16 -10.15 -13.72 -2.75
C ALA A 16 -9.49 -13.08 -1.53
N THR A 17 -8.38 -12.33 -1.72
CA THR A 17 -7.61 -11.76 -0.62
C THR A 17 -7.25 -10.28 -0.84
N PRO A 18 -6.97 -9.52 0.24
CA PRO A 18 -6.44 -8.15 0.11
C PRO A 18 -5.11 -8.08 -0.65
N ALA A 19 -4.26 -9.11 -0.55
CA ALA A 19 -2.99 -9.16 -1.26
C ALA A 19 -3.20 -9.33 -2.78
N GLU A 20 -4.13 -10.18 -3.20
CA GLU A 20 -4.52 -10.32 -4.60
C GLU A 20 -5.17 -9.05 -5.14
N ALA A 21 -6.00 -8.39 -4.33
CA ALA A 21 -6.60 -7.11 -4.68
C ALA A 21 -5.51 -6.07 -4.99
N LEU A 22 -4.54 -5.93 -4.10
CA LEU A 22 -3.41 -5.02 -4.29
C LEU A 22 -2.59 -5.38 -5.53
N ALA A 23 -2.27 -6.66 -5.73
CA ALA A 23 -1.52 -7.13 -6.91
C ALA A 23 -2.22 -6.77 -8.23
N GLN A 24 -3.52 -7.02 -8.33
CA GLN A 24 -4.31 -6.71 -9.53
C GLN A 24 -4.33 -5.21 -9.84
N MET A 25 -4.39 -4.36 -8.81
CA MET A 25 -4.41 -2.91 -8.98
C MET A 25 -3.07 -2.35 -9.47
N LEU A 26 -1.96 -2.90 -8.95
CA LEU A 26 -0.63 -2.48 -9.37
C LEU A 26 -0.34 -2.89 -10.81
N ASP A 27 -0.84 -4.06 -11.21
CA ASP A 27 -0.80 -4.50 -12.61
C ASP A 27 -1.49 -3.50 -13.54
N TRP A 28 -2.68 -3.03 -13.15
CA TRP A 28 -3.41 -2.00 -13.89
C TRP A 28 -2.67 -0.66 -13.94
N LEU A 29 -2.10 -0.19 -12.82
CA LEU A 29 -1.30 1.05 -12.77
C LEU A 29 -0.02 0.98 -13.61
N ARG A 30 0.59 -0.21 -13.78
CA ARG A 30 1.75 -0.38 -14.65
C ARG A 30 1.38 -0.39 -16.14
N THR A 31 0.18 -0.84 -16.45
CA THR A 31 -0.28 -1.01 -17.84
C THR A 31 -0.73 0.31 -18.46
N ASP A 32 -1.37 1.18 -17.68
CA ASP A 32 -1.87 2.48 -18.13
C ASP A 32 -1.47 3.56 -17.11
N ALA A 33 -0.61 4.51 -17.52
CA ALA A 33 -0.17 5.59 -16.64
C ALA A 33 -1.30 6.59 -16.31
N ASN A 34 -2.39 6.59 -17.10
CA ASN A 34 -3.62 7.34 -16.86
C ASN A 34 -4.70 6.51 -16.17
N ALA A 35 -4.37 5.29 -15.75
CA ALA A 35 -5.24 4.45 -14.96
C ALA A 35 -5.67 5.20 -13.69
N ALA A 36 -6.83 5.83 -13.75
CA ALA A 36 -7.40 6.59 -12.65
C ALA A 36 -8.02 5.60 -11.66
N PHE A 37 -7.18 5.06 -10.78
CA PHE A 37 -7.64 4.24 -9.67
C PHE A 37 -7.75 5.06 -8.40
N VAL A 38 -8.92 4.97 -7.79
CA VAL A 38 -9.13 5.26 -6.38
C VAL A 38 -9.04 3.93 -5.66
N TRP A 39 -7.93 3.69 -4.97
CA TRP A 39 -7.87 2.57 -4.04
C TRP A 39 -8.49 2.99 -2.72
N TYR A 40 -9.47 2.28 -2.20
CA TYR A 40 -9.89 2.48 -0.83
C TYR A 40 -10.19 1.15 -0.18
N LEU A 41 -9.82 1.04 1.08
CA LEU A 41 -10.37 0.01 1.94
C LEU A 41 -11.87 0.30 2.07
N ARG A 42 -12.75 -0.69 1.84
CA ARG A 42 -14.20 -0.45 1.94
C ARG A 42 -14.55 0.20 3.28
N GLU A 43 -15.51 1.10 3.27
CA GLU A 43 -15.92 1.84 4.48
C GLU A 43 -16.40 0.92 5.61
N ASP A 44 -17.02 -0.21 5.27
CA ASP A 44 -17.52 -1.20 6.22
C ASP A 44 -16.44 -2.18 6.70
N TRP A 45 -15.19 -1.98 6.31
CA TRP A 45 -14.09 -2.78 6.81
C TRP A 45 -13.78 -2.43 8.28
N PRO A 46 -13.63 -3.42 9.17
CA PRO A 46 -13.71 -3.17 10.62
C PRO A 46 -12.53 -2.37 11.18
N GLU A 47 -11.33 -2.49 10.61
CA GLU A 47 -10.13 -1.85 11.15
C GLU A 47 -9.16 -1.39 10.06
N PRO A 48 -8.38 -0.31 10.28
CA PRO A 48 -7.31 0.09 9.36
C PRO A 48 -6.33 -1.06 9.07
N VAL A 49 -5.87 -1.13 7.83
CA VAL A 49 -4.89 -2.14 7.38
C VAL A 49 -3.52 -1.50 7.30
N THR A 50 -2.50 -2.23 7.76
CA THR A 50 -1.09 -1.87 7.55
C THR A 50 -0.56 -2.60 6.33
N LEU A 51 -0.12 -1.84 5.33
CA LEU A 51 0.66 -2.37 4.22
C LEU A 51 2.16 -2.16 4.46
N ILE A 52 2.95 -3.03 3.86
CA ILE A 52 4.42 -2.97 3.91
C ILE A 52 4.91 -2.81 2.48
N GLY A 53 5.72 -1.78 2.24
CA GLY A 53 6.29 -1.53 0.93
C GLY A 53 7.64 -0.83 1.03
N ARG A 54 8.45 -0.94 -0.01
CA ARG A 54 9.72 -0.22 -0.16
C ARG A 54 9.80 0.44 -1.53
N PRO A 55 10.70 1.40 -1.76
CA PRO A 55 10.97 1.87 -3.11
C PRO A 55 11.31 0.71 -4.05
N ALA A 56 10.70 0.68 -5.23
CA ALA A 56 11.02 -0.30 -6.26
C ALA A 56 12.48 -0.20 -6.70
N SER A 57 13.01 -1.26 -7.31
CA SER A 57 14.39 -1.28 -7.80
C SER A 57 14.60 -0.15 -8.81
N GLY A 58 15.70 0.59 -8.67
CA GLY A 58 16.02 1.72 -9.55
C GLY A 58 15.37 3.06 -9.20
N VAL A 59 14.42 3.09 -8.25
CA VAL A 59 13.80 4.35 -7.78
C VAL A 59 14.75 5.12 -6.86
N VAL A 60 15.44 4.41 -5.96
CA VAL A 60 16.49 4.94 -5.09
C VAL A 60 17.67 3.96 -5.08
N GLY A 61 18.84 4.40 -4.63
CA GLY A 61 19.99 3.51 -4.44
C GLY A 61 19.66 2.37 -3.46
N GLU A 62 20.18 1.16 -3.72
CA GLU A 62 19.80 -0.07 -2.99
C GLU A 62 19.95 0.05 -1.46
N THR A 63 20.99 0.76 -1.00
CA THR A 63 21.25 1.02 0.43
C THR A 63 20.17 1.87 1.12
N ARG A 64 19.28 2.50 0.35
CA ARG A 64 18.17 3.32 0.85
C ARG A 64 16.81 2.65 0.65
N ARG A 65 16.76 1.40 0.16
CA ARG A 65 15.52 0.66 -0.10
C ARG A 65 15.00 -0.04 1.15
N SER A 66 14.69 0.74 2.17
CA SER A 66 14.10 0.25 3.41
C SER A 66 12.60 0.00 3.26
N ALA A 67 12.08 -0.98 4.01
CA ALA A 67 10.67 -1.29 4.09
C ALA A 67 9.95 -0.33 5.06
N HIS A 68 8.87 0.26 4.58
CA HIS A 68 8.04 1.23 5.27
C HIS A 68 6.65 0.67 5.56
N LEU A 69 6.03 1.19 6.63
CA LEU A 69 4.66 0.86 7.00
C LEU A 69 3.71 1.95 6.53
N PHE A 70 2.63 1.57 5.83
CA PHE A 70 1.59 2.45 5.33
C PHE A 70 0.26 2.09 5.98
N HIS A 71 -0.42 3.06 6.59
CA HIS A 71 -1.74 2.85 7.20
C HIS A 71 -2.83 3.25 6.23
N VAL A 72 -3.74 2.33 5.95
CA VAL A 72 -4.87 2.58 5.06
C VAL A 72 -6.15 2.45 5.84
N ARG A 73 -6.93 3.53 5.82
CA ARG A 73 -8.18 3.63 6.56
C ARG A 73 -9.37 3.23 5.68
N PRO A 74 -10.38 2.57 6.26
CA PRO A 74 -11.67 2.37 5.59
C PRO A 74 -12.22 3.69 5.03
N GLY A 75 -12.80 3.63 3.83
CA GLY A 75 -13.41 4.77 3.13
C GLY A 75 -12.44 5.77 2.50
N VAL A 76 -11.13 5.65 2.75
CA VAL A 76 -10.15 6.64 2.25
C VAL A 76 -9.57 6.20 0.92
N ALA A 77 -9.86 7.01 -0.10
CA ALA A 77 -9.25 6.98 -1.42
C ALA A 77 -7.74 7.24 -1.37
N LEU A 78 -6.98 6.42 -2.08
CA LEU A 78 -5.55 6.54 -2.31
C LEU A 78 -5.32 6.68 -3.81
N HIS A 79 -4.58 7.73 -4.17
CA HIS A 79 -4.34 8.14 -5.54
C HIS A 79 -2.94 8.77 -5.65
N GLY A 80 -2.21 8.47 -6.72
CA GLY A 80 -0.88 9.01 -6.97
C GLY A 80 0.18 8.48 -6.00
N SER A 81 0.23 9.01 -4.78
CA SER A 81 1.20 8.67 -3.75
C SER A 81 0.57 8.21 -2.44
N ILE A 82 1.38 7.64 -1.57
CA ILE A 82 1.02 7.30 -0.21
C ILE A 82 2.17 7.62 0.74
N THR A 83 1.84 8.12 1.92
CA THR A 83 2.81 8.49 2.94
C THR A 83 2.94 7.39 3.99
N ALA A 84 4.18 6.92 4.19
CA ALA A 84 4.54 6.00 5.25
C ALA A 84 4.40 6.66 6.62
N ARG A 85 4.30 5.84 7.68
CA ARG A 85 4.25 6.36 9.06
C ARG A 85 5.48 7.18 9.47
N CYS A 86 6.63 6.98 8.81
CA CYS A 86 7.83 7.78 9.02
C CYS A 86 7.85 9.10 8.24
N GLY A 87 6.82 9.41 7.46
CA GLY A 87 6.73 10.60 6.62
C GLY A 87 7.29 10.45 5.20
N THR A 88 7.87 9.28 4.87
CA THR A 88 8.32 9.01 3.50
C THR A 88 7.13 8.90 2.56
N GLU A 89 7.08 9.75 1.55
CA GLU A 89 6.08 9.69 0.48
C GLU A 89 6.63 8.89 -0.71
N LEU A 90 5.84 7.94 -1.22
CA LEU A 90 6.17 7.17 -2.41
C LEU A 90 4.99 7.18 -3.38
N SER A 91 5.29 7.30 -4.68
CA SER A 91 4.31 7.03 -5.73
C SER A 91 3.84 5.58 -5.62
N LEU A 92 2.54 5.31 -5.78
CA LEU A 92 1.98 3.96 -5.75
C LEU A 92 2.61 3.03 -6.81
N THR A 93 3.07 3.59 -7.94
CA THR A 93 3.76 2.87 -9.02
C THR A 93 5.21 2.51 -8.66
N ASP A 94 5.80 3.24 -7.73
CA ASP A 94 7.21 3.14 -7.36
C ASP A 94 7.40 2.33 -6.07
N ILE A 95 6.37 1.61 -5.64
CA ILE A 95 6.39 0.76 -4.46
C ILE A 95 6.48 -0.71 -4.87
N GLU A 96 7.50 -1.38 -4.34
CA GLU A 96 7.52 -2.83 -4.22
C GLU A 96 6.82 -3.22 -2.91
N TRP A 97 5.65 -3.85 -3.01
CA TRP A 97 4.88 -4.31 -1.86
C TRP A 97 5.44 -5.63 -1.34
N LEU A 98 5.56 -5.73 -0.02
CA LEU A 98 6.27 -6.79 0.65
C LEU A 98 5.32 -7.61 1.52
N ARG A 99 5.66 -8.89 1.70
CA ARG A 99 5.08 -9.73 2.74
C ARG A 99 5.61 -9.32 4.11
N LEU A 100 4.87 -9.67 5.15
CA LEU A 100 5.33 -9.55 6.54
C LEU A 100 6.69 -10.23 6.71
N GLY A 101 7.61 -9.54 7.39
CA GLY A 101 8.97 -10.02 7.66
C GLY A 101 9.95 -9.94 6.50
N ALA A 102 9.56 -9.38 5.34
CA ALA A 102 10.47 -9.19 4.21
C ALA A 102 11.10 -7.79 4.17
N GLY A 103 12.36 -7.73 3.74
CA GLY A 103 13.13 -6.49 3.57
C GLY A 103 13.71 -5.92 4.86
N MET A 104 14.70 -5.02 4.73
CA MET A 104 15.27 -4.29 5.87
C MET A 104 14.29 -3.19 6.28
N PRO A 105 13.78 -3.19 7.52
CA PRO A 105 12.74 -2.25 7.90
C PRO A 105 13.30 -0.85 8.21
N CYS A 106 12.50 0.17 7.91
CA CYS A 106 12.75 1.54 8.37
C CYS A 106 12.62 1.58 9.90
N GLU A 107 13.67 2.05 10.58
CA GLU A 107 13.73 2.12 12.04
C GLU A 107 12.58 2.96 12.65
N CYS A 108 12.26 4.12 12.04
CA CYS A 108 11.15 4.95 12.48
C CYS A 108 9.80 4.21 12.38
N CYS A 109 9.59 3.48 11.27
CA CYS A 109 8.39 2.68 11.09
C CYS A 109 8.30 1.52 12.09
N LEU A 110 9.40 0.84 12.40
CA LEU A 110 9.44 -0.21 13.43
C LEU A 110 9.01 0.32 14.79
N VAL A 111 9.62 1.43 15.23
CA VAL A 111 9.34 2.02 16.55
C VAL A 111 7.87 2.45 16.66
N THR A 112 7.33 3.03 15.60
CA THR A 112 5.95 3.51 15.58
C THR A 112 4.95 2.34 15.45
N GLY A 113 5.33 1.27 14.75
CA GLY A 113 4.57 0.02 14.64
C GLY A 113 4.41 -0.68 15.99
N ALA A 114 5.52 -0.93 16.69
CA ALA A 114 5.51 -1.59 18.00
C ALA A 114 4.64 -0.87 19.05
N ARG A 115 4.65 0.48 19.03
CA ARG A 115 3.82 1.30 19.93
C ARG A 115 2.32 1.18 19.67
N HIS A 116 1.91 0.92 18.43
CA HIS A 116 0.51 0.74 18.07
C HIS A 116 -0.05 -0.59 18.62
N GLU A 117 0.75 -1.66 18.59
CA GLU A 117 0.35 -2.98 19.10
C GLU A 117 0.20 -2.99 20.63
N LEU A 118 1.14 -2.36 21.34
CA LEU A 118 1.07 -2.21 22.80
C LEU A 118 -0.18 -1.42 23.24
N GLY A 119 -0.58 -0.40 22.47
CA GLY A 119 -1.82 0.36 22.71
C GLY A 119 -3.12 -0.39 22.34
N ARG A 120 -3.03 -1.54 21.66
CA ARG A 120 -4.15 -2.42 21.32
C ARG A 120 -4.32 -3.55 22.34
N MET A 121 -3.25 -4.02 22.97
CA MET A 121 -3.30 -5.05 24.03
C MET A 121 -3.66 -4.50 25.42
N GLY A 122 -3.49 -3.19 25.65
CA GLY A 122 -3.84 -2.53 26.92
C GLY A 122 -5.27 -2.00 27.00
N ARG A 123 -6.18 -2.44 26.11
CA ARG A 123 -7.59 -2.03 26.07
C ARG A 123 -8.51 -3.23 26.24
#